data_AF-A0A839F3G1-F1
#
_entry.id   AF-A0A839F3G1-F1
#
_cell.length_a   1.000
_cell.length_b   1.000
_cell.length_c   1.000
_cell.angle_alpha   90.00
_cell.angle_beta   90.00
_cell.angle_gamma   90.00
#
_symmetry.space_group_name_H-M   'P 1'
#
loop_
_entity.id
_entity.type
_entity.pdbx_description
1 polymer ?
#
loop_
_entity_poly.entity_id
_entity_poly.type
_entity_poly.pdbx_seq_one_letter_code
_entity_poly.pdbx_strand_id
1 'polypeptide(L)' 'MASDRSIAKPRIGSESTRASVSFPAEVYAELERIAAAKKVSLAWVVREAAERYVVEQWPLLAKPRGEE' A
#
# COMPACT_ATOMS: atom_id res chain seq x y z
N MET A 1 -35.27 17.12 -24.59
CA MET A 1 -34.35 17.08 -23.43
C MET A 1 -33.18 16.20 -23.83
N ALA A 2 -32.01 16.79 -24.03
CA ALA A 2 -30.83 16.10 -24.53
C ALA A 2 -30.21 15.24 -23.43
N SER A 3 -30.03 13.95 -23.70
CA SER A 3 -29.33 13.02 -22.84
C SER A 3 -27.82 13.20 -23.00
N ASP A 4 -27.19 13.88 -22.04
CA ASP A 4 -25.73 13.91 -21.92
C ASP A 4 -25.27 12.59 -21.30
N ARG A 5 -24.93 11.62 -22.16
CA ARG A 5 -24.13 10.46 -21.74
C ARG A 5 -22.68 10.91 -21.70
N SER A 6 -22.25 11.44 -20.55
CA SER A 6 -20.85 11.74 -20.32
C SER A 6 -20.03 10.43 -20.37
N ILE A 7 -19.25 10.26 -21.42
CA ILE A 7 -18.29 9.16 -21.59
C ILE A 7 -17.17 9.36 -20.56
N ALA A 8 -17.22 8.61 -19.47
CA ALA A 8 -16.15 8.59 -18.48
C ALA A 8 -14.90 7.96 -19.10
N LYS A 9 -13.88 8.80 -19.31
CA LYS A 9 -12.55 8.43 -19.78
C LYS A 9 -11.96 7.36 -18.84
N PRO A 10 -11.44 6.22 -19.35
CA PRO A 10 -10.95 5.16 -18.51
C PRO A 10 -9.76 5.69 -17.70
N ARG A 11 -9.96 5.80 -16.37
CA ARG A 11 -8.87 6.09 -15.46
C ARG A 11 -8.03 4.82 -15.43
N ILE A 12 -6.85 4.86 -16.06
CA ILE A 12 -5.79 3.89 -15.75
C ILE A 12 -5.28 4.27 -14.36
N GLY A 13 -6.12 4.07 -13.36
CA GLY A 13 -5.74 4.15 -11.96
C GLY A 13 -5.23 2.77 -11.59
N SER A 14 -3.94 2.65 -11.32
CA SER A 14 -3.47 1.60 -10.44
C SER A 14 -4.30 1.71 -9.15
N GLU A 15 -5.20 0.74 -8.94
CA GLU A 15 -6.14 0.71 -7.81
C GLU A 15 -5.33 0.63 -6.51
N SER A 16 -4.94 1.78 -5.97
CA SER A 16 -4.27 1.89 -4.68
C SER A 16 -5.33 2.04 -3.60
N THR A 17 -5.41 1.05 -2.70
CA THR A 17 -6.31 1.11 -1.56
C THR A 17 -5.67 1.90 -0.43
N ARG A 18 -6.39 2.91 0.09
CA ARG A 18 -5.96 3.67 1.26
C ARG A 18 -6.32 2.89 2.53
N ALA A 19 -5.33 2.63 3.37
CA ALA A 19 -5.52 2.15 4.73
C ALA A 19 -5.16 3.26 5.73
N SER A 20 -5.81 3.25 6.90
CA SER A 20 -5.44 4.09 8.04
C SER A 20 -5.01 3.17 9.18
N VAL A 21 -3.83 3.43 9.73
CA VAL A 21 -3.25 2.66 10.83
C VAL A 21 -2.63 3.62 11.84
N SER A 22 -2.55 3.21 13.10
CA SER A 22 -1.89 3.96 14.16
C SER A 22 -0.61 3.25 14.56
N PHE A 23 0.47 4.01 14.75
CA PHE A 23 1.76 3.50 15.18
C PHE A 23 2.04 3.93 16.63
N PRO A 24 2.73 3.09 17.43
CA PRO A 24 3.35 3.54 18.67
C PRO A 24 4.29 4.72 18.39
N ALA A 25 4.38 5.67 19.34
CA ALA A 25 5.15 6.91 19.17
C ALA A 25 6.63 6.65 18.83
N GLU A 26 7.25 5.67 19.49
CA GLU A 26 8.64 5.28 19.24
C GLU A 26 8.85 4.78 17.81
N VAL A 27 7.95 3.93 17.31
CA VAL A 27 8.00 3.40 15.94
C VAL A 27 7.81 4.52 14.92
N TYR A 28 6.86 5.43 15.16
CA TYR A 28 6.62 6.55 14.27
C TYR A 28 7.86 7.46 14.15
N ALA A 29 8.49 7.79 15.28
CA ALA A 29 9.70 8.62 15.30
C ALA A 29 10.86 7.96 14.52
N GLU A 30 10.99 6.64 14.59
CA GLU A 30 12.02 5.93 13.83
C GLU A 30 11.70 5.92 12.32
N LEU A 31 10.44 5.73 11.94
CA LEU A 31 10.01 5.84 10.54
C LEU A 31 10.28 7.25 9.96
N GLU A 32 10.09 8.31 10.74
CA GLU A 32 10.44 9.68 10.35
C GLU A 32 11.94 9.87 10.12
N ARG A 33 12.78 9.32 11.02
CA ARG A 33 14.25 9.36 10.86
C ARG A 33 14.69 8.65 9.59
N ILE A 34 14.13 7.47 9.30
CA ILE A 34 14.41 6.70 8.09
C ILE A 34 13.98 7.49 6.85
N ALA A 35 12.79 8.07 6.87
CA ALA A 35 12.27 8.87 5.76
C ALA A 35 13.16 10.09 5.48
N ALA A 36 13.59 10.80 6.52
CA ALA A 36 14.51 11.95 6.42
C ALA A 36 15.87 11.54 5.86
N ALA A 37 16.46 10.44 6.37
CA ALA A 37 17.76 9.94 5.91
C ALA A 37 17.73 9.52 4.43
N LYS A 38 16.64 8.85 4.01
CA LYS A 38 16.43 8.42 2.62
C LYS A 38 15.90 9.54 1.70
N LYS A 39 15.56 10.72 2.23
CA LYS A 39 14.93 11.84 1.51
C LYS A 39 13.62 11.44 0.79
N VAL A 40 12.81 10.63 1.44
CA VAL A 40 11.52 10.14 0.94
C VAL A 40 10.41 10.49 1.93
N SER A 41 9.16 10.28 1.54
CA SER A 41 8.02 10.46 2.44
C SER A 41 7.85 9.25 3.37
N LEU A 42 7.26 9.48 4.55
CA LEU A 42 6.92 8.40 5.47
C LEU A 42 6.01 7.34 4.82
N ALA A 43 5.05 7.77 4.00
CA ALA A 43 4.18 6.86 3.25
C ALA A 43 4.96 5.95 2.29
N TRP A 44 6.04 6.44 1.68
CA TRP A 44 6.92 5.63 0.85
C TRP A 44 7.63 4.56 1.68
N VAL A 45 8.13 4.92 2.88
CA VAL A 45 8.78 3.97 3.80
C VAL A 45 7.80 2.88 4.25
N VAL A 46 6.58 3.26 4.63
CA VAL A 46 5.53 2.31 5.02
C VAL A 46 5.18 1.37 3.87
N ARG A 47 5.11 1.89 2.64
CA ARG A 47 4.88 1.07 1.45
C ARG A 47 6.01 0.07 1.22
N GLU A 48 7.28 0.51 1.23
CA GLU A 48 8.44 -0.37 1.05
C GLU A 48 8.45 -1.48 2.11
N ALA A 49 8.24 -1.12 3.37
CA ALA A 49 8.21 -2.07 4.49
C ALA A 49 7.07 -3.09 4.35
N ALA A 50 5.88 -2.66 3.93
CA ALA A 50 4.75 -3.54 3.70
C ALA A 50 5.00 -4.51 2.54
N GLU A 51 5.55 -4.03 1.41
CA GLU A 51 5.90 -4.87 0.26
C GLU A 51 6.92 -5.94 0.66
N ARG A 52 7.96 -5.55 1.41
CA ARG A 52 8.98 -6.48 1.92
C ARG A 52 8.42 -7.49 2.90
N TYR A 53 7.60 -7.04 3.86
CA TYR A 53 6.95 -7.91 4.82
C TYR A 53 6.12 -9.00 4.13
N VAL A 54 5.32 -8.63 3.11
CA VAL A 54 4.51 -9.61 2.36
C VAL A 54 5.38 -10.65 1.66
N VAL A 55 6.49 -10.24 1.04
CA VAL A 55 7.44 -11.15 0.38
C VAL A 55 8.08 -12.10 1.40
N GLU A 56 8.50 -11.59 2.54
CA GLU A 56 9.10 -12.37 3.63
C GLU A 56 8.11 -13.39 4.23
N GLN A 57 6.80 -13.10 4.22
CA GLN A 57 5.76 -14.03 4.67
C GLN A 57 5.37 -15.09 3.63
N TRP A 58 5.87 -15.04 2.40
CA TRP A 58 5.53 -15.98 1.33
C TRP A 58 6.55 -17.14 1.29
N PRO A 59 6.28 -18.26 2.00
CA PRO A 59 5.35 -19.30 1.55
C PRO A 59 4.11 -19.54 2.45
N LEU A 60 4.00 -18.87 3.61
CA LEU A 60 2.94 -19.12 4.60
C LEU A 60 1.53 -18.72 4.11
N LEU A 61 1.46 -17.75 3.20
CA LEU A 61 0.21 -17.30 2.57
C LEU A 61 -0.17 -18.09 1.30
N ALA A 62 0.77 -18.89 0.76
CA ALA A 62 0.54 -19.76 -0.39
C ALA A 62 -0.07 -21.09 0.05
N LYS A 63 -1.24 -21.07 0.71
CA LYS A 63 -1.95 -22.34 0.92
C LYS A 63 -2.33 -22.90 -0.47
N PRO A 64 -1.99 -24.16 -0.80
CA PRO A 64 -2.45 -24.76 -2.05
C PRO A 64 -3.98 -24.76 -2.04
N ARG A 65 -4.57 -24.05 -2.99
CA ARG A 65 -6.00 -24.18 -3.28
C ARG A 65 -6.18 -25.51 -4.01
N GLY A 66 -6.32 -26.57 -3.23
CA GLY A 66 -6.44 -27.94 -3.72
C GLY A 66 -6.47 -28.94 -2.56
N GLU A 67 -7.49 -28.85 -1.72
CA GLU A 67 -8.03 -30.00 -1.00
C GLU A 67 -9.47 -30.13 -1.49
N GLU A 68 -9.72 -31.25 -2.17
CA GLU A 68 -10.90 -31.68 -2.92
C GLU A 68 -12.14 -31.93 -2.05
#